data_AF-A0A1Q3DXZ0-F1
#
_entry.id   AF-A0A1Q3DXZ0-F1
#
_cell.length_a   1.000
_cell.length_b   1.000
_cell.length_c   1.000
_cell.angle_alpha   90.00
_cell.angle_beta   90.00
_cell.angle_gamma   90.00
#
_symmetry.space_group_name_H-M   'P 1'
#
loop_
_entity.id
_entity.type
_entity.pdbx_description
1 polymer ?
#
loop_
_entity_poly.entity_id
_entity_poly.type
_entity_poly.pdbx_seq_one_letter_code
_entity_poly.pdbx_strand_id
1 'polypeptide(L)'
;MCQNPNIQAKGRDEIERVIGTDRLPTFEDRQSLPYVEAIYREVMRLHPALPLGLPHVSIEDDFYRGYHIPKGSKHRSLKPIRLTSVQDVWLYPTYGMAMNRDPDVYTEPDRFLPERYSESPTGPFESINNIYAFGFGRRVCAGRHMAENTIWLTIASVLATFTLGKAKDGKGNEIDIPGEYTDQFFRYISLHRYYPAQYNKIHEFLRQLLMTPDKFMQHTMKLSQALVYKGLYGLDVDSEDPLAKKAVEVMDTLGQALLPGSFPAYERFPFLRFMPSWFPGCRFKRIAIQCSQGVKEVDTIPFDIAMAHLESGTGTSPIAELAIRKPQDIKAIKAMGTISYLASADTVCILDYVRG
;
A
#
# COMPACT_ATOMS: atom_id res chain seq x y z
N MET A 1 10.58 0.95 13.99
CA MET A 1 11.91 1.40 14.46
C MET A 1 11.92 1.80 15.93
N CYS A 2 11.02 2.67 16.42
CA CYS A 2 11.04 3.16 17.82
C CYS A 2 11.00 2.05 18.90
N GLN A 3 10.25 0.97 18.66
CA GLN A 3 10.21 -0.22 19.54
C GLN A 3 11.50 -1.06 19.53
N ASN A 4 12.43 -0.81 18.59
CA ASN A 4 13.64 -1.61 18.35
C ASN A 4 14.90 -0.70 18.20
N PRO A 5 15.28 0.07 19.24
CA PRO A 5 16.36 1.05 19.16
C PRO A 5 17.73 0.43 18.80
N ASN A 6 18.04 -0.76 19.32
CA ASN A 6 19.33 -1.43 19.04
C ASN A 6 19.50 -1.80 17.55
N ILE A 7 18.40 -2.15 16.88
CA ILE A 7 18.39 -2.45 15.44
C ILE A 7 18.48 -1.15 14.63
N GLN A 8 17.86 -0.07 15.12
CA GLN A 8 17.96 1.26 14.53
C GLN A 8 19.41 1.79 14.58
N ALA A 9 20.12 1.58 15.70
CA ALA A 9 21.54 1.89 15.84
C ALA A 9 22.38 1.12 14.81
N LYS A 10 22.32 -0.23 14.82
CA LYS A 10 23.03 -1.08 13.83
C LYS A 10 22.79 -0.66 12.38
N GLY A 11 21.57 -0.27 12.03
CA GLY A 11 21.22 0.23 10.70
C GLY A 11 21.89 1.55 10.33
N ARG A 12 22.10 2.45 11.29
CA ARG A 12 22.90 3.67 11.11
C ARG A 12 24.40 3.37 11.10
N ASP A 13 24.88 2.52 11.99
CA ASP A 13 26.30 2.12 12.08
C ASP A 13 26.80 1.47 10.77
N GLU A 14 25.90 0.85 9.99
CA GLU A 14 26.18 0.41 8.62
C GLU A 14 26.28 1.57 7.63
N ILE A 15 25.30 2.49 7.64
CA ILE A 15 25.27 3.65 6.73
C ILE A 15 26.49 4.56 6.97
N GLU A 16 26.78 4.93 8.22
CA GLU A 16 27.92 5.82 8.55
C GLU A 16 29.27 5.17 8.18
N ARG A 17 29.38 3.84 8.27
CA ARG A 17 30.59 3.09 7.90
C ARG A 17 30.77 2.93 6.39
N VAL A 18 29.69 2.80 5.62
CA VAL A 18 29.72 2.46 4.18
C VAL A 18 29.60 3.70 3.29
N ILE A 19 28.76 4.67 3.68
CA ILE A 19 28.47 5.89 2.92
C ILE A 19 29.17 7.10 3.54
N GLY A 20 29.24 7.18 4.87
CA GLY A 20 29.65 8.37 5.60
C GLY A 20 28.47 9.27 5.97
N THR A 21 28.76 10.54 6.28
CA THR A 21 27.79 11.54 6.76
C THR A 21 27.76 12.82 5.91
N ASP A 22 28.44 12.83 4.76
CA ASP A 22 28.55 13.96 3.84
C ASP A 22 27.41 14.04 2.83
N ARG A 23 26.80 12.89 2.50
CA ARG A 23 25.66 12.74 1.59
C ARG A 23 24.61 11.78 2.14
N LEU A 24 23.43 11.80 1.53
CA LEU A 24 22.37 10.82 1.81
C LEU A 24 22.55 9.53 0.99
N PRO A 25 22.00 8.39 1.48
CA PRO A 25 21.95 7.16 0.70
C PRO A 25 21.17 7.32 -0.61
N THR A 26 21.57 6.56 -1.62
CA THR A 26 20.98 6.51 -2.96
C THR A 26 20.62 5.07 -3.34
N PHE A 27 19.99 4.87 -4.50
CA PHE A 27 19.71 3.52 -5.01
C PHE A 27 20.98 2.73 -5.39
N GLU A 28 22.09 3.40 -5.68
CA GLU A 28 23.36 2.77 -6.06
C GLU A 28 24.03 2.13 -4.83
N ASP A 29 23.82 2.70 -3.65
CA ASP A 29 24.36 2.20 -2.37
C ASP A 29 23.67 0.91 -1.88
N ARG A 30 22.52 0.52 -2.46
CA ARG A 30 21.68 -0.57 -1.91
C ARG A 30 22.36 -1.93 -1.84
N GLN A 31 23.30 -2.22 -2.75
CA GLN A 31 24.07 -3.47 -2.71
C GLN A 31 25.12 -3.50 -1.58
N SER A 32 25.51 -2.32 -1.07
CA SER A 32 26.53 -2.15 -0.03
C SER A 32 25.95 -2.03 1.38
N LEU A 33 24.62 -2.01 1.53
CA LEU A 33 23.90 -1.88 2.81
C LEU A 33 23.05 -3.14 3.13
N PRO A 34 23.67 -4.31 3.39
CA PRO A 34 22.96 -5.57 3.60
C PRO A 34 22.10 -5.60 4.88
N TYR A 35 22.48 -4.92 5.96
CA TYR A 35 21.66 -4.86 7.18
C TYR A 35 20.47 -3.90 7.02
N VAL A 36 20.60 -2.81 6.24
CA VAL A 36 19.46 -1.96 5.87
C VAL A 36 18.47 -2.70 4.95
N GLU A 37 18.97 -3.49 3.99
CA GLU A 37 18.15 -4.42 3.20
C GLU A 37 17.46 -5.47 4.08
N ALA A 38 18.14 -6.01 5.10
CA ALA A 38 17.55 -6.93 6.07
C ALA A 38 16.44 -6.28 6.92
N ILE A 39 16.63 -5.04 7.39
CA ILE A 39 15.60 -4.26 8.09
C ILE A 39 14.37 -4.08 7.20
N TYR A 40 14.57 -3.67 5.94
CA TYR A 40 13.49 -3.52 4.97
C TYR A 40 12.72 -4.84 4.76
N ARG A 41 13.43 -5.96 4.57
CA ARG A 41 12.81 -7.28 4.40
C ARG A 41 11.98 -7.70 5.61
N GLU A 42 12.48 -7.49 6.83
CA GLU A 42 11.77 -7.86 8.06
C GLU A 42 10.51 -7.00 8.30
N VAL A 43 10.54 -5.71 7.92
CA VAL A 43 9.34 -4.85 7.88
C VAL A 43 8.29 -5.44 6.94
N MET A 44 8.67 -5.73 5.69
CA MET A 44 7.74 -6.29 4.70
C MET A 44 7.23 -7.68 5.08
N ARG A 45 8.01 -8.48 5.83
CA ARG A 45 7.60 -9.79 6.32
C ARG A 45 6.53 -9.68 7.41
N LEU A 46 6.80 -8.92 8.47
CA LEU A 46 5.93 -8.84 9.66
C LEU A 46 4.72 -7.96 9.49
N HIS A 47 4.86 -6.85 8.75
CA HIS A 47 3.84 -5.84 8.53
C HIS A 47 3.65 -5.59 7.00
N PRO A 48 3.31 -6.64 6.22
CA PRO A 48 2.91 -6.43 4.83
C PRO A 48 1.62 -5.63 4.82
N ALA A 49 1.57 -4.50 4.10
CA ALA A 49 0.38 -3.62 4.11
C ALA A 49 -0.92 -4.32 3.68
N LEU A 50 -0.81 -5.48 2.99
CA LEU A 50 -1.91 -6.32 2.54
C LEU A 50 -1.78 -7.73 3.16
N PRO A 51 -2.06 -7.94 4.47
CA PRO A 51 -1.80 -9.22 5.13
C PRO A 51 -2.66 -10.38 4.61
N LEU A 52 -3.88 -10.06 4.16
CA LEU A 52 -4.79 -10.99 3.46
C LEU A 52 -4.60 -10.98 1.92
N GLY A 53 -3.50 -10.39 1.43
CA GLY A 53 -3.13 -10.36 0.03
C GLY A 53 -4.21 -9.73 -0.85
N LEU A 54 -4.40 -10.28 -2.06
CA LEU A 54 -5.46 -9.82 -2.96
C LEU A 54 -6.44 -10.95 -3.26
N PRO A 55 -7.75 -10.65 -3.35
CA PRO A 55 -8.72 -11.63 -3.83
C PRO A 55 -8.43 -12.15 -5.24
N HIS A 56 -8.58 -13.46 -5.36
CA HIS A 56 -8.52 -14.21 -6.62
C HIS A 56 -9.84 -14.94 -6.82
N VAL A 57 -10.19 -15.25 -8.07
CA VAL A 57 -11.40 -16.00 -8.43
C VAL A 57 -11.04 -16.97 -9.54
N SER A 58 -11.56 -18.21 -9.48
CA SER A 58 -11.34 -19.16 -10.57
C SER A 58 -12.16 -18.77 -11.79
N ILE A 59 -11.51 -18.75 -12.96
CA ILE A 59 -12.14 -18.43 -14.25
C ILE A 59 -12.80 -19.65 -14.91
N GLU A 60 -12.57 -20.84 -14.39
CA GLU A 60 -13.07 -22.15 -14.84
C GLU A 60 -13.16 -23.14 -13.66
N ASP A 61 -13.68 -24.34 -13.90
CA ASP A 61 -13.69 -25.41 -12.90
C ASP A 61 -12.25 -25.98 -12.77
N ASP A 62 -11.73 -26.07 -11.55
CA ASP A 62 -10.34 -26.48 -11.25
C ASP A 62 -10.31 -27.54 -10.12
N PHE A 63 -9.22 -28.30 -10.00
CA PHE A 63 -9.06 -29.37 -8.99
C PHE A 63 -7.71 -29.27 -8.27
N TYR A 64 -7.72 -28.75 -7.03
CA TYR A 64 -6.51 -28.60 -6.22
C TYR A 64 -6.47 -29.60 -5.07
N ARG A 65 -5.42 -30.42 -4.99
CA ARG A 65 -5.23 -31.48 -3.96
C ARG A 65 -6.47 -32.39 -3.77
N GLY A 66 -7.18 -32.69 -4.85
CA GLY A 66 -8.40 -33.51 -4.83
C GLY A 66 -9.70 -32.75 -4.50
N TYR A 67 -9.63 -31.47 -4.12
CA TYR A 67 -10.79 -30.62 -3.92
C TYR A 67 -11.20 -29.94 -5.22
N HIS A 68 -12.48 -30.08 -5.61
CA HIS A 68 -13.06 -29.34 -6.72
C HIS A 68 -13.27 -27.86 -6.35
N ILE A 69 -12.82 -26.95 -7.21
CA ILE A 69 -12.97 -25.50 -7.13
C ILE A 69 -13.79 -25.05 -8.35
N PRO A 70 -15.12 -24.97 -8.26
CA PRO A 70 -15.97 -24.49 -9.36
C PRO A 70 -15.59 -23.10 -9.90
N LYS A 71 -15.90 -22.87 -11.18
CA LYS A 71 -15.85 -21.59 -11.88
C LYS A 71 -16.59 -20.52 -11.10
N GLY A 72 -15.94 -19.39 -10.83
CA GLY A 72 -16.54 -18.30 -10.06
C GLY A 72 -16.81 -18.65 -8.60
N SER A 73 -16.21 -19.72 -8.06
CA SER A 73 -16.25 -20.04 -6.62
C SER A 73 -15.89 -18.82 -5.79
N LYS A 74 -16.57 -18.65 -4.67
CA LYS A 74 -16.43 -17.54 -3.72
C LYS A 74 -16.30 -18.09 -2.31
N HIS A 75 -15.36 -17.58 -1.51
CA HIS A 75 -15.14 -18.12 -0.17
C HIS A 75 -16.39 -17.86 0.70
N ARG A 76 -17.06 -18.94 1.12
CA ARG A 76 -18.44 -18.90 1.64
C ARG A 76 -18.62 -18.07 2.92
N SER A 77 -17.53 -17.85 3.64
CA SER A 77 -17.45 -17.16 4.94
C SER A 77 -17.65 -15.63 4.83
N LEU A 78 -17.42 -15.02 3.66
CA LEU A 78 -17.67 -13.59 3.42
C LEU A 78 -18.74 -13.40 2.35
N LYS A 79 -19.94 -12.99 2.77
CA LYS A 79 -21.06 -12.67 1.86
C LYS A 79 -20.85 -11.29 1.23
N PRO A 80 -21.22 -11.09 -0.04
CA PRO A 80 -20.87 -9.89 -0.80
C PRO A 80 -21.68 -8.66 -0.42
N ILE A 81 -21.01 -7.55 -0.18
CA ILE A 81 -21.62 -6.23 -0.40
C ILE A 81 -21.58 -5.98 -1.91
N ARG A 82 -22.72 -6.15 -2.60
CA ARG A 82 -22.83 -5.79 -4.03
C ARG A 82 -22.84 -4.27 -4.17
N LEU A 83 -21.66 -3.68 -4.35
CA LEU A 83 -21.51 -2.32 -4.86
C LEU A 83 -21.99 -2.31 -6.32
N THR A 84 -23.13 -1.67 -6.61
CA THR A 84 -23.85 -1.81 -7.89
C THR A 84 -23.28 -0.97 -9.03
N SER A 85 -22.02 -1.25 -9.38
CA SER A 85 -21.30 -0.74 -10.56
C SER A 85 -19.95 -1.44 -10.74
N VAL A 86 -19.26 -1.72 -9.62
CA VAL A 86 -17.98 -2.43 -9.57
C VAL A 86 -18.24 -3.92 -9.82
N GLN A 87 -18.16 -4.33 -11.08
CA GLN A 87 -18.35 -5.72 -11.47
C GLN A 87 -17.22 -6.61 -10.94
N ASP A 88 -17.62 -7.52 -10.05
CA ASP A 88 -16.91 -8.75 -9.68
C ASP A 88 -15.54 -8.65 -8.98
N VAL A 89 -15.41 -7.74 -8.02
CA VAL A 89 -14.46 -7.93 -6.89
C VAL A 89 -15.12 -8.83 -5.84
N TRP A 90 -14.57 -10.03 -5.61
CA TRP A 90 -15.08 -11.02 -4.65
C TRP A 90 -13.94 -11.59 -3.80
N LEU A 91 -14.12 -11.59 -2.48
CA LEU A 91 -13.04 -11.82 -1.51
C LEU A 91 -12.59 -13.29 -1.40
N TYR A 92 -11.27 -13.47 -1.46
CA TYR A 92 -10.50 -14.58 -0.90
C TYR A 92 -9.27 -13.98 -0.23
N PRO A 93 -8.97 -14.31 1.04
CA PRO A 93 -7.66 -14.00 1.59
C PRO A 93 -6.60 -14.84 0.86
N THR A 94 -5.59 -14.18 0.29
CA THR A 94 -4.28 -14.84 0.09
C THR A 94 -3.56 -14.75 1.42
N TYR A 95 -3.20 -15.88 2.02
CA TYR A 95 -2.68 -15.94 3.39
C TYR A 95 -1.23 -15.41 3.54
N GLY A 96 -0.88 -14.29 2.92
CA GLY A 96 0.48 -13.73 2.90
C GLY A 96 1.04 -13.50 4.29
N MET A 97 0.24 -12.99 5.23
CA MET A 97 0.66 -12.82 6.63
C MET A 97 0.91 -14.14 7.35
N ALA A 98 0.08 -15.17 7.14
CA ALA A 98 0.27 -16.47 7.77
C ALA A 98 1.48 -17.19 7.16
N MET A 99 1.68 -17.12 5.85
CA MET A 99 2.88 -17.63 5.17
C MET A 99 4.14 -16.90 5.63
N ASN A 100 4.08 -15.58 5.84
CA ASN A 100 5.19 -14.78 6.37
C ASN A 100 5.48 -15.01 7.88
N ARG A 101 4.57 -15.67 8.61
CA ARG A 101 4.66 -15.98 10.05
C ARG A 101 4.59 -17.48 10.34
N ASP A 102 4.82 -18.31 9.33
CA ASP A 102 4.79 -19.77 9.44
C ASP A 102 5.96 -20.24 10.34
N PRO A 103 5.71 -20.88 11.50
CA PRO A 103 6.76 -21.30 12.42
C PRO A 103 7.63 -22.44 11.85
N ASP A 104 7.15 -23.18 10.86
CA ASP A 104 7.93 -24.23 10.17
C ASP A 104 8.92 -23.60 9.15
N VAL A 105 8.79 -22.30 8.87
CA VAL A 105 9.63 -21.53 7.92
C VAL A 105 10.46 -20.44 8.61
N TYR A 106 9.96 -19.85 9.71
CA TYR A 106 10.59 -18.70 10.38
C TYR A 106 10.75 -18.95 11.89
N THR A 107 11.99 -19.11 12.35
CA THR A 107 12.35 -19.09 13.77
C THR A 107 11.90 -17.77 14.42
N GLU A 108 11.22 -17.83 15.56
CA GLU A 108 10.60 -16.67 16.24
C GLU A 108 9.79 -15.81 15.25
N PRO A 109 8.68 -16.33 14.69
CA PRO A 109 8.01 -15.74 13.54
C PRO A 109 7.43 -14.36 13.82
N ASP A 110 6.93 -14.10 15.03
CA ASP A 110 6.34 -12.80 15.40
C ASP A 110 7.38 -11.75 15.85
N ARG A 111 8.66 -12.15 16.01
CA ARG A 111 9.72 -11.25 16.46
C ARG A 111 10.38 -10.54 15.28
N PHE A 112 10.54 -9.22 15.41
CA PHE A 112 11.31 -8.39 14.49
C PHE A 112 12.82 -8.67 14.64
N LEU A 113 13.36 -9.48 13.74
CA LEU A 113 14.73 -10.02 13.77
C LEU A 113 15.37 -9.94 12.37
N PRO A 114 15.87 -8.78 11.92
CA PRO A 114 16.58 -8.63 10.64
C PRO A 114 17.78 -9.57 10.50
N GLU A 115 18.41 -9.95 11.61
CA GLU A 115 19.51 -10.92 11.66
C GLU A 115 19.17 -12.28 11.02
N ARG A 116 17.89 -12.63 10.84
CA ARG A 116 17.47 -13.82 10.06
C ARG A 116 17.92 -13.78 8.60
N TYR A 117 18.30 -12.60 8.09
CA TYR A 117 18.79 -12.40 6.72
C TYR A 117 20.32 -12.27 6.61
N SER A 118 21.07 -12.24 7.73
CA SER A 118 22.54 -12.09 7.69
C SER A 118 23.32 -13.41 7.69
N GLU A 119 22.71 -14.55 8.05
CA GLU A 119 23.41 -15.84 8.25
C GLU A 119 22.69 -17.04 7.60
N SER A 120 22.37 -16.98 6.30
CA SER A 120 21.64 -18.06 5.60
C SER A 120 22.32 -18.53 4.31
N PRO A 121 23.10 -19.62 4.35
CA PRO A 121 23.56 -20.35 3.16
C PRO A 121 22.50 -21.24 2.50
N THR A 122 21.43 -21.63 3.23
CA THR A 122 20.47 -22.66 2.77
C THR A 122 19.00 -22.42 3.16
N GLY A 123 18.66 -21.31 3.83
CA GLY A 123 17.26 -20.92 4.06
C GLY A 123 16.56 -20.51 2.76
N PRO A 124 15.21 -20.56 2.68
CA PRO A 124 14.45 -20.42 1.43
C PRO A 124 14.37 -18.98 0.87
N PHE A 125 15.39 -18.15 1.08
CA PHE A 125 15.36 -16.70 0.88
C PHE A 125 16.32 -16.19 -0.21
N GLU A 126 16.69 -17.04 -1.17
CA GLU A 126 17.49 -16.70 -2.37
C GLU A 126 16.91 -15.51 -3.16
N SER A 127 15.61 -15.23 -3.04
CA SER A 127 14.96 -14.11 -3.71
C SER A 127 14.08 -13.29 -2.77
N ILE A 128 14.09 -11.97 -2.99
CA ILE A 128 13.12 -11.03 -2.38
C ILE A 128 11.66 -11.37 -2.72
N ASN A 129 11.42 -12.11 -3.81
CA ASN A 129 10.11 -12.64 -4.20
C ASN A 129 9.55 -13.67 -3.20
N ASN A 130 10.37 -14.18 -2.27
CA ASN A 130 10.00 -15.20 -1.30
C ASN A 130 9.40 -14.58 -0.02
N ILE A 131 9.30 -13.25 0.04
CA ILE A 131 8.52 -12.51 1.05
C ILE A 131 7.16 -12.16 0.40
N TYR A 132 6.08 -12.75 0.90
CA TYR A 132 4.78 -12.73 0.19
C TYR A 132 4.01 -11.40 0.28
N ALA A 133 4.65 -10.34 0.76
CA ALA A 133 4.09 -8.99 0.91
C ALA A 133 3.54 -8.37 -0.39
N PHE A 134 4.09 -8.78 -1.54
CA PHE A 134 3.63 -8.35 -2.87
C PHE A 134 2.77 -9.40 -3.59
N GLY A 135 2.40 -10.49 -2.92
CA GLY A 135 1.76 -11.65 -3.56
C GLY A 135 2.68 -12.38 -4.55
N PHE A 136 2.12 -13.31 -5.32
CA PHE A 136 2.89 -14.21 -6.18
C PHE A 136 2.15 -14.59 -7.48
N GLY A 137 2.83 -15.33 -8.37
CA GLY A 137 2.27 -15.83 -9.62
C GLY A 137 1.83 -14.74 -10.60
N ARG A 138 0.88 -15.08 -11.49
CA ARG A 138 0.39 -14.22 -12.60
C ARG A 138 -0.18 -12.85 -12.15
N ARG A 139 -0.39 -12.64 -10.85
CA ARG A 139 -1.12 -11.49 -10.26
C ARG A 139 -0.33 -10.76 -9.17
N VAL A 140 0.96 -11.07 -9.00
CA VAL A 140 1.93 -10.33 -8.16
C VAL A 140 1.82 -8.82 -8.35
N CYS A 141 2.08 -8.04 -7.30
CA CYS A 141 2.02 -6.59 -7.36
C CYS A 141 3.07 -6.02 -8.32
N ALA A 142 2.64 -5.44 -9.43
CA ALA A 142 3.57 -4.83 -10.38
C ALA A 142 4.21 -3.53 -9.86
N GLY A 143 3.54 -2.85 -8.92
CA GLY A 143 4.11 -1.72 -8.19
C GLY A 143 5.24 -2.13 -7.22
N ARG A 144 5.51 -3.44 -7.05
CA ARG A 144 6.49 -3.97 -6.08
C ARG A 144 7.81 -3.26 -6.13
N HIS A 145 8.42 -3.10 -7.31
CA HIS A 145 9.76 -2.52 -7.41
C HIS A 145 9.76 -1.04 -7.03
N MET A 146 8.64 -0.31 -7.25
CA MET A 146 8.51 1.11 -6.92
C MET A 146 8.33 1.27 -5.40
N ALA A 147 7.45 0.45 -4.81
CA ALA A 147 7.27 0.37 -3.37
C ALA A 147 8.56 -0.07 -2.68
N GLU A 148 9.18 -1.16 -3.11
CA GLU A 148 10.46 -1.70 -2.64
C GLU A 148 11.55 -0.62 -2.63
N ASN A 149 11.82 0.03 -3.76
CA ASN A 149 12.83 1.07 -3.84
C ASN A 149 12.47 2.31 -2.99
N THR A 150 11.22 2.78 -3.02
CA THR A 150 10.77 3.92 -2.20
C THR A 150 10.90 3.62 -0.71
N ILE A 151 10.42 2.47 -0.25
CA ILE A 151 10.39 2.08 1.17
C ILE A 151 11.82 1.83 1.65
N TRP A 152 12.65 1.10 0.88
CA TRP A 152 14.06 0.90 1.21
C TRP A 152 14.82 2.22 1.30
N LEU A 153 14.66 3.12 0.32
CA LEU A 153 15.36 4.41 0.32
C LEU A 153 14.85 5.32 1.46
N THR A 154 13.55 5.31 1.74
CA THR A 154 12.98 6.03 2.89
C THR A 154 13.55 5.50 4.21
N ILE A 155 13.65 4.17 4.37
CA ILE A 155 14.27 3.52 5.53
C ILE A 155 15.74 3.94 5.67
N ALA A 156 16.52 3.86 4.59
CA ALA A 156 17.94 4.23 4.59
C ALA A 156 18.13 5.72 4.93
N SER A 157 17.41 6.62 4.25
CA SER A 157 17.50 8.06 4.49
C SER A 157 17.05 8.46 5.90
N VAL A 158 16.01 7.83 6.47
CA VAL A 158 15.56 8.10 7.84
C VAL A 158 16.58 7.60 8.87
N LEU A 159 17.15 6.40 8.71
CA LEU A 159 18.23 5.89 9.57
C LEU A 159 19.47 6.81 9.53
N ALA A 160 19.81 7.34 8.36
CA ALA A 160 20.93 8.27 8.14
C ALA A 160 20.75 9.66 8.78
N THR A 161 19.52 10.07 9.12
CA THR A 161 19.21 11.47 9.50
C THR A 161 18.52 11.64 10.85
N PHE A 162 17.76 10.65 11.32
CA PHE A 162 16.93 10.78 12.52
C PHE A 162 17.14 9.62 13.48
N THR A 163 17.13 9.93 14.78
CA THR A 163 16.92 8.92 15.83
C THR A 163 15.45 8.96 16.25
N LEU A 164 14.71 7.91 15.88
CA LEU A 164 13.29 7.76 16.21
C LEU A 164 13.14 7.10 17.59
N GLY A 165 12.81 7.90 18.60
CA GLY A 165 12.34 7.44 19.91
C GLY A 165 10.82 7.21 19.94
N LYS A 166 10.27 6.87 21.11
CA LYS A 166 8.82 7.00 21.36
C LYS A 166 8.46 8.48 21.55
N ALA A 167 7.21 8.83 21.25
CA ALA A 167 6.65 10.13 21.62
C ALA A 167 6.58 10.27 23.15
N LYS A 168 6.44 11.50 23.66
CA LYS A 168 6.33 11.76 25.11
C LYS A 168 5.07 12.51 25.47
N ASP A 169 4.52 12.20 26.64
CA ASP A 169 3.35 12.90 27.20
C ASP A 169 3.75 14.29 27.75
N GLY A 170 2.76 15.08 28.16
CA GLY A 170 2.97 16.39 28.78
C GLY A 170 3.69 16.38 30.15
N LYS A 171 4.14 15.21 30.63
CA LYS A 171 4.94 15.00 31.84
C LYS A 171 6.33 14.41 31.54
N GLY A 172 6.64 14.13 30.27
CA GLY A 172 7.90 13.56 29.81
C GLY A 172 7.98 12.02 29.83
N ASN A 173 6.89 11.33 30.17
CA ASN A 173 6.80 9.86 30.10
C ASN A 173 6.74 9.43 28.63
N GLU A 174 7.28 8.26 28.29
CA GLU A 174 7.09 7.72 26.94
C GLU A 174 5.65 7.26 26.71
N ILE A 175 5.11 7.56 25.53
CA ILE A 175 3.83 7.04 25.04
C ILE A 175 4.10 5.72 24.32
N ASP A 176 3.51 4.63 24.80
CA ASP A 176 3.60 3.35 24.10
C ASP A 176 2.86 3.37 22.76
N ILE A 177 3.47 2.71 21.78
CA ILE A 177 2.95 2.63 20.41
C ILE A 177 1.98 1.45 20.36
N PRO A 178 0.68 1.66 20.02
CA PRO A 178 -0.29 0.59 19.89
C PRO A 178 0.17 -0.50 18.93
N GLY A 179 -0.09 -1.77 19.27
CA GLY A 179 0.23 -2.92 18.41
C GLY A 179 -0.76 -3.16 17.27
N GLU A 180 -1.84 -2.38 17.21
CA GLU A 180 -2.93 -2.52 16.25
C GLU A 180 -2.64 -1.72 14.98
N TYR A 181 -2.38 -2.45 13.89
CA TYR A 181 -2.36 -1.93 12.53
C TYR A 181 -3.68 -2.31 11.87
N THR A 182 -4.29 -1.38 11.14
CA THR A 182 -5.43 -1.64 10.24
C THR A 182 -4.95 -1.72 8.78
N ASP A 183 -5.68 -2.39 7.89
CA ASP A 183 -5.22 -2.76 6.53
C ASP A 183 -6.28 -2.52 5.44
N GLN A 184 -5.89 -2.12 4.20
CA GLN A 184 -6.60 -2.29 2.90
C GLN A 184 -5.68 -1.90 1.67
N PHE A 185 -6.16 -1.66 0.42
CA PHE A 185 -5.82 -2.46 -0.80
C PHE A 185 -5.33 -1.83 -2.18
N PHE A 186 -4.23 -2.39 -2.79
CA PHE A 186 -3.77 -2.49 -4.25
C PHE A 186 -3.44 -1.19 -5.09
N ARG A 187 -2.68 -1.02 -6.23
CA ARG A 187 -1.81 -1.77 -7.21
C ARG A 187 -1.29 -0.89 -8.44
N TYR A 188 -0.02 -1.04 -8.92
CA TYR A 188 0.53 -0.84 -10.34
C TYR A 188 0.87 0.57 -10.95
N ILE A 189 2.14 0.88 -11.30
CA ILE A 189 2.79 1.24 -12.64
C ILE A 189 4.34 1.08 -12.52
N SER A 190 5.01 0.87 -13.67
CA SER A 190 6.45 0.71 -13.97
C SER A 190 7.36 1.95 -13.71
N LEU A 191 8.69 1.76 -13.88
CA LEU A 191 9.63 2.28 -12.88
C LEU A 191 10.82 3.17 -13.28
N HIS A 192 11.57 2.86 -14.34
CA HIS A 192 12.96 3.37 -14.44
C HIS A 192 13.09 4.87 -14.77
N ARG A 193 12.00 5.56 -15.10
CA ARG A 193 11.97 7.02 -15.32
C ARG A 193 11.91 7.82 -14.00
N TYR A 194 11.75 7.15 -12.86
CA TYR A 194 11.29 7.79 -11.62
C TYR A 194 12.29 7.90 -10.47
N TYR A 195 13.49 7.32 -10.59
CA TYR A 195 14.49 7.39 -9.51
C TYR A 195 14.84 8.83 -9.08
N PRO A 196 15.01 9.82 -9.98
CA PRO A 196 15.21 11.22 -9.57
C PRO A 196 14.00 11.82 -8.85
N ALA A 197 12.78 11.44 -9.25
CA ALA A 197 11.55 11.92 -8.60
C ALA A 197 11.38 11.31 -7.20
N GLN A 198 11.67 10.01 -7.04
CA GLN A 198 11.69 9.31 -5.75
C GLN A 198 12.69 9.96 -4.79
N TYR A 199 13.94 10.15 -5.23
CA TYR A 199 14.99 10.77 -4.43
C TYR A 199 14.63 12.22 -4.04
N ASN A 200 14.19 13.05 -5.00
CA ASN A 200 13.83 14.44 -4.73
C ASN A 200 12.63 14.57 -3.78
N LYS A 201 11.60 13.72 -3.90
CA LYS A 201 10.44 13.73 -2.98
C LYS A 201 10.77 13.17 -1.60
N ILE A 202 11.67 12.19 -1.50
CA ILE A 202 12.21 11.75 -0.19
C ILE A 202 13.00 12.91 0.46
N HIS A 203 13.81 13.66 -0.30
CA HIS A 203 14.46 14.89 0.21
C HIS A 203 13.46 16.00 0.60
N GLU A 204 12.28 16.08 -0.01
CA GLU A 204 11.20 16.97 0.41
C GLU A 204 10.60 16.51 1.75
N PHE A 205 10.30 15.22 1.85
CA PHE A 205 9.78 14.55 3.05
C PHE A 205 10.72 14.68 4.26
N LEU A 206 12.04 14.47 4.10
CA LEU A 206 13.02 14.64 5.19
C LEU A 206 13.04 16.10 5.71
N ARG A 207 12.88 17.10 4.84
CA ARG A 207 12.77 18.51 5.26
C ARG A 207 11.44 18.79 5.98
N GLN A 208 10.34 18.17 5.54
CA GLN A 208 9.04 18.29 6.19
C GLN A 208 9.04 17.63 7.59
N LEU A 209 9.74 16.49 7.75
CA LEU A 209 10.04 15.86 9.04
C LEU A 209 10.88 16.77 9.95
N LEU A 210 11.94 17.41 9.44
CA LEU A 210 12.75 18.36 10.24
C LEU A 210 11.91 19.53 10.77
N MET A 211 11.00 20.07 9.96
CA MET A 211 10.21 21.24 10.33
C MET A 211 8.98 20.92 11.22
N THR A 212 8.40 19.72 11.08
CA THR A 212 7.17 19.32 11.77
C THR A 212 7.14 17.81 12.03
N PRO A 213 8.01 17.28 12.93
CA PRO A 213 8.19 15.83 13.12
C PRO A 213 6.92 15.14 13.65
N ASP A 214 6.11 15.83 14.46
CA ASP A 214 4.85 15.31 15.02
C ASP A 214 3.80 14.95 13.94
N LYS A 215 4.00 15.43 12.71
CA LYS A 215 3.16 15.17 11.54
C LYS A 215 3.69 14.02 10.66
N PHE A 216 4.59 13.17 11.17
CA PHE A 216 5.22 12.05 10.45
C PHE A 216 4.28 11.28 9.48
N MET A 217 3.07 10.93 9.93
CA MET A 217 2.09 10.22 9.10
C MET A 217 1.55 11.07 7.95
N GLN A 218 1.24 12.36 8.19
CA GLN A 218 0.77 13.29 7.16
C GLN A 218 1.84 13.48 6.07
N HIS A 219 3.11 13.58 6.47
CA HIS A 219 4.24 13.66 5.53
C HIS A 219 4.45 12.35 4.76
N THR A 220 4.23 11.20 5.39
CA THR A 220 4.29 9.88 4.75
C THR A 220 3.17 9.72 3.72
N MET A 221 1.97 10.21 4.03
CA MET A 221 0.83 10.28 3.11
C MET A 221 1.14 11.15 1.90
N LYS A 222 1.63 12.37 2.14
CA LYS A 222 2.04 13.31 1.10
C LYS A 222 3.12 12.72 0.18
N LEU A 223 4.14 12.06 0.74
CA LEU A 223 5.16 11.36 -0.02
C LEU A 223 4.55 10.26 -0.89
N SER A 224 3.72 9.39 -0.32
CA SER A 224 3.04 8.29 -1.03
C SER A 224 2.21 8.78 -2.21
N GLN A 225 1.33 9.76 -1.97
CA GLN A 225 0.45 10.34 -2.98
C GLN A 225 1.23 11.08 -4.08
N ALA A 226 2.19 11.94 -3.71
CA ALA A 226 2.99 12.71 -4.67
C ALA A 226 3.83 11.80 -5.59
N LEU A 227 4.36 10.69 -5.05
CA LEU A 227 5.10 9.70 -5.85
C LEU A 227 4.19 8.96 -6.83
N VAL A 228 2.96 8.63 -6.44
CA VAL A 228 2.01 8.00 -7.36
C VAL A 228 1.54 9.01 -8.42
N TYR A 229 1.14 10.22 -8.06
CA TYR A 229 0.75 11.23 -9.06
C TYR A 229 1.85 11.54 -10.06
N LYS A 230 3.09 11.68 -9.60
CA LYS A 230 4.24 11.90 -10.49
C LYS A 230 4.58 10.66 -11.32
N GLY A 231 4.46 9.48 -10.71
CA GLY A 231 4.79 8.17 -11.28
C GLY A 231 3.81 7.67 -12.35
N LEU A 232 2.49 7.86 -12.16
CA LEU A 232 1.48 7.38 -13.12
C LEU A 232 1.07 8.46 -14.12
N TYR A 233 0.77 9.67 -13.60
CA TYR A 233 0.06 10.73 -14.31
C TYR A 233 1.00 11.88 -14.76
N GLY A 234 2.22 11.94 -14.24
CA GLY A 234 3.20 13.02 -14.49
C GLY A 234 3.00 14.28 -13.65
N LEU A 235 1.96 14.30 -12.79
CA LEU A 235 1.47 15.47 -12.08
C LEU A 235 2.25 15.69 -10.76
N ASP A 236 2.56 16.95 -10.44
CA ASP A 236 3.04 17.33 -9.11
C ASP A 236 1.83 17.71 -8.25
N VAL A 237 1.41 16.79 -7.39
CA VAL A 237 0.25 16.94 -6.50
C VAL A 237 0.72 17.03 -5.04
N ASP A 238 0.08 17.90 -4.27
CA ASP A 238 0.28 18.05 -2.81
C ASP A 238 -0.89 17.41 -2.05
N SER A 239 -0.72 17.05 -0.77
CA SER A 239 -1.79 16.50 0.07
C SER A 239 -2.98 17.46 0.27
N GLU A 240 -2.77 18.76 0.04
CA GLU A 240 -3.82 19.77 0.09
C GLU A 240 -4.68 19.86 -1.19
N ASP A 241 -4.27 19.19 -2.27
CA ASP A 241 -4.95 19.22 -3.57
C ASP A 241 -6.35 18.55 -3.53
N PRO A 242 -7.35 19.05 -4.27
CA PRO A 242 -8.66 18.39 -4.38
C PRO A 242 -8.58 16.92 -4.82
N LEU A 243 -7.67 16.58 -5.73
CA LEU A 243 -7.46 15.20 -6.21
C LEU A 243 -6.87 14.31 -5.09
N ALA A 244 -5.89 14.84 -4.33
CA ALA A 244 -5.32 14.20 -3.14
C ALA A 244 -6.42 13.86 -2.12
N LYS A 245 -7.21 14.86 -1.73
CA LYS A 245 -8.30 14.73 -0.76
C LYS A 245 -9.40 13.77 -1.24
N LYS A 246 -9.74 13.76 -2.53
CA LYS A 246 -10.84 12.94 -3.06
C LYS A 246 -10.62 11.44 -2.89
N ALA A 247 -9.40 10.92 -3.02
CA ALA A 247 -9.16 9.50 -2.75
C ALA A 247 -9.16 9.16 -1.26
N VAL A 248 -8.71 10.07 -0.38
CA VAL A 248 -8.80 9.86 1.07
C VAL A 248 -10.27 9.74 1.49
N GLU A 249 -11.13 10.65 1.02
CA GLU A 249 -12.59 10.57 1.21
C GLU A 249 -13.18 9.25 0.67
N VAL A 250 -12.77 8.83 -0.53
CA VAL A 250 -13.24 7.58 -1.15
C VAL A 250 -12.78 6.34 -0.37
N MET A 251 -11.56 6.33 0.15
CA MET A 251 -11.01 5.18 0.87
C MET A 251 -11.50 5.07 2.30
N ASP A 252 -11.69 6.19 3.02
CA ASP A 252 -12.40 6.17 4.30
C ASP A 252 -13.84 5.67 4.11
N THR A 253 -14.58 6.21 3.13
CA THR A 253 -15.95 5.77 2.81
C THR A 253 -16.01 4.28 2.40
N LEU A 254 -15.03 3.80 1.65
CA LEU A 254 -14.94 2.40 1.22
C LEU A 254 -14.56 1.47 2.38
N GLY A 255 -13.60 1.87 3.21
CA GLY A 255 -13.10 1.07 4.33
C GLY A 255 -14.13 0.91 5.44
N GLN A 256 -14.78 2.01 5.84
CA GLN A 256 -15.94 1.96 6.73
C GLN A 256 -17.05 1.03 6.19
N ALA A 257 -17.22 0.94 4.87
CA ALA A 257 -18.20 0.06 4.24
C ALA A 257 -17.75 -1.42 4.14
N LEU A 258 -16.47 -1.74 4.36
CA LEU A 258 -15.92 -3.09 4.27
C LEU A 258 -15.73 -3.77 5.65
N LEU A 259 -15.74 -3.01 6.75
CA LEU A 259 -15.66 -3.56 8.10
C LEU A 259 -16.85 -4.50 8.43
N PRO A 260 -16.62 -5.66 9.07
CA PRO A 260 -17.70 -6.53 9.54
C PRO A 260 -18.61 -5.80 10.54
N GLY A 261 -19.93 -5.94 10.39
CA GLY A 261 -20.90 -5.28 11.26
C GLY A 261 -21.28 -3.85 10.87
N SER A 262 -20.65 -3.26 9.84
CA SER A 262 -21.05 -1.93 9.32
C SER A 262 -22.46 -1.90 8.72
N PHE A 263 -22.99 -3.05 8.28
CA PHE A 263 -24.35 -3.17 7.75
C PHE A 263 -25.13 -4.30 8.42
N PRO A 264 -25.37 -4.22 9.74
CA PRO A 264 -25.85 -5.36 10.53
C PRO A 264 -27.27 -5.78 10.12
N ALA A 265 -28.09 -4.83 9.64
CA ALA A 265 -29.38 -5.12 9.04
C ALA A 265 -29.27 -5.96 7.76
N TYR A 266 -28.30 -5.67 6.88
CA TYR A 266 -28.08 -6.43 5.64
C TYR A 266 -27.51 -7.83 5.94
N GLU A 267 -26.54 -7.91 6.84
CA GLU A 267 -25.92 -9.17 7.29
C GLU A 267 -26.94 -10.11 7.92
N ARG A 268 -27.85 -9.56 8.75
CA ARG A 268 -28.96 -10.29 9.37
C ARG A 268 -30.10 -10.63 8.40
N PHE A 269 -30.40 -9.74 7.44
CA PHE A 269 -31.53 -9.87 6.52
C PHE A 269 -31.13 -9.72 5.04
N PRO A 270 -30.62 -10.79 4.40
CA PRO A 270 -30.09 -10.73 3.02
C PRO A 270 -31.10 -10.34 1.93
N PHE A 271 -32.41 -10.29 2.23
CA PHE A 271 -33.43 -9.81 1.28
C PHE A 271 -33.34 -8.29 1.04
N LEU A 272 -32.74 -7.51 1.95
CA LEU A 272 -32.56 -6.06 1.81
C LEU A 272 -31.74 -5.68 0.56
N ARG A 273 -30.97 -6.62 -0.04
CA ARG A 273 -30.32 -6.42 -1.35
C ARG A 273 -31.31 -6.10 -2.48
N PHE A 274 -32.57 -6.50 -2.37
CA PHE A 274 -33.61 -6.21 -3.35
C PHE A 274 -34.38 -4.92 -3.07
N MET A 275 -34.52 -4.54 -1.79
CA MET A 275 -35.31 -3.37 -1.38
C MET A 275 -34.72 -2.04 -1.89
N PRO A 276 -35.52 -1.00 -2.16
CA PRO A 276 -35.01 0.31 -2.61
C PRO A 276 -34.02 0.98 -1.64
N SER A 277 -33.19 1.90 -2.14
CA SER A 277 -32.21 2.66 -1.34
C SER A 277 -32.84 3.60 -0.29
N TRP A 278 -34.13 3.91 -0.42
CA TRP A 278 -34.89 4.65 0.60
C TRP A 278 -35.35 3.79 1.78
N PHE A 279 -35.39 2.46 1.63
CA PHE A 279 -35.96 1.54 2.62
C PHE A 279 -35.10 1.42 3.89
N PRO A 280 -35.69 1.25 5.09
CA PRO A 280 -34.94 1.05 6.33
C PRO A 280 -33.93 -0.11 6.24
N GLY A 281 -32.72 0.08 6.80
CA GLY A 281 -31.62 -0.88 6.69
C GLY A 281 -30.85 -0.85 5.36
N CYS A 282 -31.35 -0.21 4.30
CA CYS A 282 -30.68 -0.14 2.99
C CYS A 282 -29.61 0.97 2.86
N ARG A 283 -29.05 1.49 3.98
CA ARG A 283 -28.00 2.54 3.96
C ARG A 283 -26.79 2.13 3.10
N PHE A 284 -26.44 0.84 3.10
CA PHE A 284 -25.38 0.28 2.26
C PHE A 284 -25.55 0.60 0.77
N LYS A 285 -26.78 0.72 0.25
CA LYS A 285 -27.02 1.09 -1.15
C LYS A 285 -26.68 2.54 -1.46
N ARG A 286 -26.80 3.45 -0.49
CA ARG A 286 -26.44 4.87 -0.68
C ARG A 286 -24.92 5.04 -0.66
N ILE A 287 -24.27 4.43 0.34
CA ILE A 287 -22.80 4.40 0.43
C ILE A 287 -22.20 3.72 -0.81
N ALA A 288 -22.79 2.63 -1.30
CA ALA A 288 -22.34 2.00 -2.55
C ALA A 288 -22.40 2.91 -3.79
N ILE A 289 -23.42 3.79 -3.88
CA ILE A 289 -23.52 4.79 -4.94
C ILE A 289 -22.44 5.87 -4.76
N GLN A 290 -22.22 6.34 -3.53
CA GLN A 290 -21.19 7.34 -3.21
C GLN A 290 -19.78 6.83 -3.51
N CYS A 291 -19.41 5.61 -3.07
CA CYS A 291 -18.16 4.94 -3.45
C CYS A 291 -18.04 4.84 -4.97
N SER A 292 -19.11 4.44 -5.67
CA SER A 292 -19.08 4.34 -7.13
C SER A 292 -18.89 5.68 -7.85
N GLN A 293 -19.37 6.78 -7.28
CA GLN A 293 -19.22 8.11 -7.86
C GLN A 293 -17.80 8.63 -7.64
N GLY A 294 -17.32 8.59 -6.40
CA GLY A 294 -15.96 9.02 -6.07
C GLY A 294 -14.87 8.17 -6.75
N VAL A 295 -15.03 6.85 -6.84
CA VAL A 295 -14.11 6.00 -7.63
C VAL A 295 -14.11 6.39 -9.11
N LYS A 296 -15.26 6.79 -9.70
CA LYS A 296 -15.31 7.24 -11.09
C LYS A 296 -14.64 8.61 -11.28
N GLU A 297 -14.76 9.52 -10.32
CA GLU A 297 -14.07 10.81 -10.30
C GLU A 297 -12.54 10.61 -10.24
N VAL A 298 -12.08 9.80 -9.29
CA VAL A 298 -10.66 9.43 -9.11
C VAL A 298 -10.10 8.68 -10.33
N ASP A 299 -10.92 7.87 -11.01
CA ASP A 299 -10.55 7.16 -12.25
C ASP A 299 -10.43 8.07 -13.48
N THR A 300 -11.10 9.22 -13.48
CA THR A 300 -11.30 10.05 -14.68
C THR A 300 -10.50 11.34 -14.62
N ILE A 301 -10.63 12.14 -13.56
CA ILE A 301 -10.05 13.50 -13.53
C ILE A 301 -8.52 13.49 -13.68
N PRO A 302 -7.75 12.64 -12.94
CA PRO A 302 -6.29 12.58 -13.13
C PRO A 302 -5.86 12.06 -14.50
N PHE A 303 -6.65 11.15 -15.10
CA PHE A 303 -6.37 10.59 -16.42
C PHE A 303 -6.60 11.61 -17.53
N ASP A 304 -7.71 12.34 -17.47
CA ASP A 304 -8.06 13.34 -18.47
C ASP A 304 -7.07 14.52 -18.47
N ILE A 305 -6.60 14.96 -17.28
CA ILE A 305 -5.51 15.96 -17.15
C ILE A 305 -4.20 15.41 -17.74
N ALA A 306 -3.87 14.14 -17.47
CA ALA A 306 -2.67 13.50 -17.99
C ALA A 306 -2.68 13.32 -19.52
N MET A 307 -3.84 13.04 -20.11
CA MET A 307 -4.05 13.03 -21.56
C MET A 307 -3.87 14.45 -22.13
N ALA A 308 -4.55 15.45 -21.56
CA ALA A 308 -4.46 16.83 -22.03
C ALA A 308 -3.02 17.37 -22.03
N HIS A 309 -2.25 17.12 -20.97
CA HIS A 309 -0.84 17.52 -20.88
C HIS A 309 0.07 16.83 -21.92
N LEU A 310 -0.29 15.61 -22.35
CA LEU A 310 0.46 14.88 -23.38
C LEU A 310 0.07 15.37 -24.79
N GLU A 311 -1.20 15.70 -25.02
CA GLU A 311 -1.71 16.28 -26.27
C GLU A 311 -1.21 17.72 -26.50
N SER A 312 -1.11 18.53 -25.45
CA SER A 312 -0.51 19.88 -25.50
C SER A 312 1.02 19.89 -25.51
N GLY A 313 1.67 18.73 -25.34
CA GLY A 313 3.12 18.61 -25.22
C GLY A 313 3.74 19.26 -23.98
N THR A 314 2.92 19.64 -22.98
CA THR A 314 3.38 20.32 -21.76
C THR A 314 3.86 19.36 -20.67
N GLY A 315 3.63 18.05 -20.83
CA GLY A 315 4.10 17.02 -19.91
C GLY A 315 4.28 15.65 -20.56
N THR A 316 4.78 14.68 -19.78
CA THR A 316 4.82 13.26 -20.17
C THR A 316 4.23 12.42 -19.04
N SER A 317 3.55 11.33 -19.41
CA SER A 317 2.71 10.59 -18.48
C SER A 317 2.58 9.12 -18.93
N PRO A 318 3.12 8.14 -18.17
CA PRO A 318 3.08 6.73 -18.57
C PRO A 318 1.68 6.18 -18.79
N ILE A 319 0.68 6.63 -18.03
CA ILE A 319 -0.70 6.15 -18.17
C ILE A 319 -1.34 6.64 -19.48
N ALA A 320 -1.05 7.88 -19.89
CA ALA A 320 -1.51 8.46 -21.16
C ALA A 320 -0.71 7.91 -22.35
N GLU A 321 0.62 7.82 -22.25
CA GLU A 321 1.48 7.16 -23.25
C GLU A 321 1.05 5.71 -23.51
N LEU A 322 0.65 4.98 -22.46
CA LEU A 322 0.16 3.61 -22.57
C LEU A 322 -1.25 3.55 -23.19
N ALA A 323 -2.15 4.48 -22.85
CA ALA A 323 -3.49 4.56 -23.44
C ALA A 323 -3.43 4.82 -24.95
N ILE A 324 -2.56 5.73 -25.40
CA ILE A 324 -2.34 6.01 -26.84
C ILE A 324 -1.78 4.77 -27.56
N ARG A 325 -0.85 4.02 -26.93
CA ARG A 325 -0.28 2.79 -27.51
C ARG A 325 -1.25 1.60 -27.49
N LYS A 326 -2.28 1.62 -26.64
CA LYS A 326 -3.21 0.51 -26.40
C LYS A 326 -4.65 1.00 -26.14
N PRO A 327 -5.31 1.64 -27.13
CA PRO A 327 -6.65 2.19 -26.95
C PRO A 327 -7.70 1.12 -26.60
N GLN A 328 -7.54 -0.12 -27.07
CA GLN A 328 -8.40 -1.25 -26.71
C GLN A 328 -8.35 -1.62 -25.22
N ASP A 329 -7.23 -1.31 -24.53
CA ASP A 329 -7.01 -1.65 -23.12
C ASP A 329 -7.36 -0.47 -22.19
N ILE A 330 -7.87 0.67 -22.71
CA ILE A 330 -8.03 1.92 -21.96
C ILE A 330 -8.80 1.76 -20.63
N LYS A 331 -9.84 0.92 -20.58
CA LYS A 331 -10.60 0.64 -19.34
C LYS A 331 -9.73 -0.05 -18.27
N ALA A 332 -8.82 -0.93 -18.69
CA ALA A 332 -7.88 -1.57 -17.78
C ALA A 332 -6.76 -0.60 -17.36
N ILE A 333 -6.34 0.29 -18.27
CA ILE A 333 -5.31 1.31 -18.03
C ILE A 333 -5.79 2.39 -17.03
N LYS A 334 -7.02 2.91 -17.17
CA LYS A 334 -7.59 3.84 -16.18
C LYS A 334 -7.72 3.18 -14.81
N ALA A 335 -8.39 2.04 -14.73
CA ALA A 335 -8.56 1.28 -13.49
C ALA A 335 -7.23 0.93 -12.80
N MET A 336 -6.19 0.58 -13.57
CA MET A 336 -4.82 0.35 -13.09
C MET A 336 -4.25 1.59 -12.37
N GLY A 337 -4.43 2.79 -12.93
CA GLY A 337 -4.01 4.04 -12.28
C GLY A 337 -4.81 4.36 -11.02
N THR A 338 -6.14 4.30 -11.14
CA THR A 338 -7.12 4.48 -10.05
C THR A 338 -6.74 3.65 -8.85
N ILE A 339 -6.56 2.35 -9.06
CA ILE A 339 -6.30 1.40 -7.99
C ILE A 339 -4.96 1.73 -7.31
N SER A 340 -3.85 1.90 -8.04
CA SER A 340 -2.54 2.33 -7.51
C SER A 340 -2.62 3.51 -6.54
N TYR A 341 -3.44 4.49 -6.91
CA TYR A 341 -3.61 5.71 -6.15
C TYR A 341 -4.48 5.52 -4.90
N LEU A 342 -5.51 4.66 -4.98
CA LEU A 342 -6.28 4.25 -3.79
C LEU A 342 -5.38 3.58 -2.72
N ALA A 343 -4.44 2.67 -3.07
CA ALA A 343 -3.47 2.18 -2.08
C ALA A 343 -2.56 3.27 -1.49
N SER A 344 -2.22 4.31 -2.24
CA SER A 344 -1.36 5.38 -1.71
C SER A 344 -2.03 6.20 -0.60
N ALA A 345 -3.37 6.26 -0.60
CA ALA A 345 -4.16 6.76 0.51
C ALA A 345 -4.30 5.69 1.62
N ASP A 346 -4.69 4.48 1.24
CA ASP A 346 -5.01 3.39 2.18
C ASP A 346 -3.84 2.99 3.09
N THR A 347 -2.63 2.98 2.54
CA THR A 347 -1.37 2.72 3.29
C THR A 347 -1.09 3.72 4.41
N VAL A 348 -1.88 4.79 4.55
CA VAL A 348 -1.69 5.83 5.59
C VAL A 348 -2.99 6.26 6.30
N CYS A 349 -4.19 5.88 5.83
CA CYS A 349 -5.48 6.12 6.53
C CYS A 349 -5.62 5.38 7.89
N ILE A 350 -4.60 4.64 8.30
CA ILE A 350 -4.60 3.55 9.28
C ILE A 350 -4.76 4.01 10.75
N LEU A 351 -4.60 5.31 11.06
CA LEU A 351 -4.38 5.78 12.44
C LEU A 351 -5.33 6.88 12.98
N ASP A 352 -6.14 7.57 12.17
CA ASP A 352 -7.06 8.60 12.71
C ASP A 352 -8.20 7.99 13.56
N TYR A 353 -8.45 6.68 13.41
CA TYR A 353 -9.39 5.92 14.25
C TYR A 353 -8.97 5.74 15.73
N VAL A 354 -7.75 6.16 16.11
CA VAL A 354 -7.26 6.09 17.51
C VAL A 354 -7.63 7.36 18.31
N ARG A 355 -8.51 8.23 17.78
CA ARG A 355 -9.02 9.43 18.47
C ARG A 355 -10.56 9.51 18.47
N GLY A 356 -11.18 8.52 19.12
CA GLY A 356 -12.61 8.50 19.48
C GLY A 356 -12.79 8.27 20.98
#